data_AF-A0A836RH80-F1
#
_entry.id   AF-A0A836RH80-F1
#
_cell.length_a   1.000
_cell.length_b   1.000
_cell.length_c   1.000
_cell.angle_alpha   90.00
_cell.angle_beta   90.00
_cell.angle_gamma   90.00
#
_symmetry.space_group_name_H-M   'P 1'
#
loop_
_entity.id
_entity.type
_entity.pdbx_description
1 polymer ?
#
loop_
_entity_poly.entity_id
_entity_poly.type
_entity_poly.pdbx_seq_one_letter_code
_entity_poly.pdbx_strand_id
1 'polypeptide(L)'
;MELVQEFPRLDPIPLPAPVWLFKTLEVVTVSLHFVAVQLLLSGLIVGTIWAWAARKRHTPLLAEASGAVARLLPIVMIYVINLGVPPLLFAQVLYGRALYTSSVLVGAFWISVILLLMIVYSLLYVIASRAERGEGWGWIGLLAFLVAAKIALIYSSNMTLMLRPQVWAEMYRADPHGLHMNPGDPTVWPRWLYMVVGSVTVGGAGLLLLSLSRRMGEETVHTGMPVFEHGVFSNQVIRCSTRPNVSVTRASPSWSVVSLATICPGT
;
A
#
# COMPACT_ATOMS: atom_id res chain seq x y z
N MET A 1 -9.91 45.29 -16.16
CA MET A 1 -9.28 44.11 -15.55
C MET A 1 -9.98 42.90 -16.14
N GLU A 2 -9.55 42.45 -17.32
CA GLU A 2 -10.07 41.21 -17.89
C GLU A 2 -9.63 40.08 -16.97
N LEU A 3 -10.58 39.34 -16.41
CA LEU A 3 -10.29 38.09 -15.73
C LEU A 3 -9.79 37.13 -16.80
N VAL A 4 -8.46 37.01 -16.92
CA VAL A 4 -7.84 36.00 -17.77
C VAL A 4 -8.36 34.65 -17.29
N GLN A 5 -9.16 34.00 -18.14
CA GLN A 5 -9.80 32.75 -17.80
C GLN A 5 -8.75 31.64 -17.87
N GLU A 6 -8.07 31.37 -16.75
CA GLU A 6 -6.95 30.42 -16.68
C GLU A 6 -7.37 28.94 -16.88
N PHE A 7 -8.64 28.61 -16.63
CA PHE A 7 -9.17 27.26 -16.75
C PHE A 7 -10.29 27.16 -17.82
N PRO A 8 -10.43 26.05 -18.57
CA PRO A 8 -11.52 25.82 -19.55
C PRO A 8 -12.92 26.05 -18.96
N ARG A 9 -13.96 26.52 -19.64
CA ARG A 9 -15.24 26.88 -18.96
C ARG A 9 -15.89 25.70 -18.20
N LEU A 10 -16.61 25.99 -17.11
CA LEU A 10 -17.39 24.99 -16.38
C LEU A 10 -18.58 24.51 -17.23
N ASP A 11 -18.80 23.21 -17.23
CA ASP A 11 -20.03 22.62 -17.77
C ASP A 11 -21.17 22.87 -16.76
N PRO A 12 -22.37 23.28 -17.16
CA PRO A 12 -23.44 23.69 -16.24
C PRO A 12 -24.15 22.51 -15.55
N ILE A 13 -23.52 21.34 -15.46
CA ILE A 13 -24.09 20.16 -14.80
C ILE A 13 -24.03 20.36 -13.29
N PRO A 14 -25.18 20.31 -12.57
CA PRO A 14 -25.18 20.42 -11.12
C PRO A 14 -24.47 19.22 -10.48
N LEU A 15 -23.75 19.47 -9.39
CA LEU A 15 -23.09 18.40 -8.63
C LEU A 15 -24.13 17.44 -8.05
N PRO A 16 -23.87 16.11 -8.04
CA PRO A 16 -24.83 15.11 -7.57
C PRO A 16 -25.07 15.14 -6.05
N ALA A 17 -24.22 15.84 -5.29
CA ALA A 17 -24.34 16.02 -3.85
C ALA A 17 -23.74 17.35 -3.40
N PRO A 18 -23.98 17.78 -2.14
CA PRO A 18 -23.41 19.02 -1.61
C PRO A 18 -21.87 19.04 -1.59
N VAL A 19 -21.28 20.19 -1.90
CA VAL A 19 -19.81 20.37 -1.99
C VAL A 19 -19.09 20.03 -0.67
N TRP A 20 -19.69 20.37 0.48
CA TRP A 20 -19.07 20.10 1.78
C TRP A 20 -18.86 18.60 2.02
N LEU A 21 -19.79 17.77 1.53
CA LEU A 21 -19.71 16.31 1.68
C LEU A 21 -18.54 15.77 0.87
N PHE A 22 -18.42 16.16 -0.41
CA PHE A 22 -17.30 15.76 -1.26
C PHE A 22 -15.95 16.20 -0.69
N LYS A 23 -15.84 17.45 -0.22
CA LYS A 23 -14.59 17.93 0.40
C LYS A 23 -14.22 17.16 1.66
N THR A 24 -15.20 16.82 2.49
CA THR A 24 -14.97 16.05 3.73
C THR A 24 -14.52 14.64 3.40
N LEU A 25 -15.22 13.96 2.50
CA LEU A 25 -14.89 12.60 2.07
C LEU A 25 -13.53 12.55 1.36
N GLU A 26 -13.22 13.54 0.52
CA GLU A 26 -11.92 13.71 -0.12
C GLU A 26 -10.80 13.77 0.93
N VAL A 27 -10.91 14.68 1.91
CA VAL A 27 -9.89 14.85 2.97
C VAL A 27 -9.72 13.57 3.80
N VAL A 28 -10.82 12.91 4.18
CA VAL A 28 -10.75 11.67 4.96
C VAL A 28 -10.11 10.55 4.16
N THR A 29 -10.58 10.31 2.94
CA THR A 29 -10.09 9.19 2.11
C THR A 29 -8.66 9.40 1.65
N VAL A 30 -8.27 10.63 1.29
CA VAL A 30 -6.88 10.92 0.89
C VAL A 30 -5.92 10.77 2.07
N SER A 31 -6.35 11.13 3.29
CA SER A 31 -5.55 10.94 4.51
C SER A 31 -5.33 9.46 4.78
N LEU A 32 -6.40 8.65 4.74
CA LEU A 32 -6.32 7.20 4.93
C LEU A 32 -5.47 6.54 3.84
N HIS A 33 -5.63 6.97 2.58
CA HIS A 33 -4.81 6.49 1.48
C HIS A 33 -3.33 6.79 1.69
N PHE A 34 -2.97 8.01 2.10
CA PHE A 34 -1.57 8.35 2.38
C PHE A 34 -1.00 7.60 3.58
N VAL A 35 -1.79 7.27 4.60
CA VAL A 35 -1.34 6.36 5.66
C VAL A 35 -1.01 5.00 5.07
N ALA A 36 -1.90 4.41 4.26
CA ALA A 36 -1.66 3.11 3.63
C ALA A 36 -0.43 3.12 2.70
N VAL A 37 -0.26 4.16 1.88
CA VAL A 37 0.91 4.33 1.00
C VAL A 37 2.20 4.43 1.82
N GLN A 38 2.19 5.22 2.89
CA GLN A 38 3.35 5.37 3.76
C GLN A 38 3.70 4.07 4.50
N LEU A 39 2.71 3.29 4.94
CA LEU A 39 2.93 1.96 5.51
C LEU A 39 3.56 1.01 4.47
N LEU A 40 3.09 1.05 3.21
CA LEU A 40 3.65 0.23 2.13
C LEU A 40 5.10 0.60 1.83
N LEU A 41 5.38 1.89 1.62
CA LEU A 41 6.73 2.38 1.31
C LEU A 41 7.70 2.06 2.45
N SER A 42 7.28 2.29 3.70
CA SER A 42 8.11 2.00 4.86
C SER A 42 8.33 0.50 5.06
N GLY A 43 7.30 -0.32 4.88
CA GLY A 43 7.43 -1.78 4.92
C GLY A 43 8.41 -2.30 3.87
N LEU A 44 8.39 -1.72 2.67
CA LEU A 44 9.36 -2.03 1.62
C LEU A 44 10.78 -1.57 1.98
N ILE A 45 10.95 -0.36 2.53
CA ILE A 45 12.27 0.16 2.96
C ILE A 45 12.84 -0.71 4.09
N VAL A 46 12.12 -0.77 5.22
CA VAL A 46 12.58 -1.44 6.44
C VAL A 46 12.70 -2.94 6.23
N GLY A 47 11.69 -3.56 5.60
CA GLY A 47 11.69 -4.99 5.31
C GLY A 47 12.85 -5.39 4.41
N THR A 48 13.15 -4.61 3.38
CA THR A 48 14.29 -4.87 2.47
C THR A 48 15.63 -4.74 3.20
N ILE A 49 15.80 -3.70 4.02
CA ILE A 49 17.01 -3.50 4.83
C ILE A 49 17.21 -4.69 5.77
N TRP A 50 16.16 -5.13 6.47
CA TRP A 50 16.22 -6.29 7.35
C TRP A 50 16.49 -7.59 6.58
N ALA A 51 15.90 -7.78 5.40
CA ALA A 51 16.15 -8.97 4.59
C ALA A 51 17.63 -9.07 4.16
N TRP A 52 18.25 -7.95 3.77
CA TRP A 52 19.69 -7.93 3.47
C TRP A 52 20.56 -8.11 4.71
N ALA A 53 20.21 -7.44 5.82
CA ALA A 53 20.95 -7.57 7.07
C ALA A 53 20.88 -9.00 7.64
N ALA A 54 19.73 -9.65 7.58
CA ALA A 54 19.52 -11.04 7.98
C ALA A 54 20.45 -11.99 7.20
N ARG A 55 20.56 -11.80 5.88
CA ARG A 55 21.46 -12.61 5.03
C ARG A 55 22.94 -12.33 5.30
N LYS A 56 23.33 -11.07 5.48
CA LYS A 56 24.74 -10.70 5.72
C LYS A 56 25.23 -11.12 7.11
N ARG A 57 24.36 -11.03 8.13
CA ARG A 57 24.73 -11.28 9.54
C ARG A 57 24.26 -12.64 10.06
N HIS A 58 23.64 -13.47 9.22
CA HIS A 58 23.05 -14.77 9.59
C HIS A 58 22.18 -14.70 10.86
N THR A 59 21.42 -13.61 11.01
CA THR A 59 20.65 -13.35 12.24
C THR A 59 19.21 -13.85 12.09
N PRO A 60 18.79 -14.88 12.85
CA PRO A 60 17.45 -15.47 12.72
C PRO A 60 16.34 -14.47 13.08
N LEU A 61 16.57 -13.60 14.07
CA LEU A 61 15.62 -12.56 14.47
C LEU A 61 15.28 -11.59 13.32
N LEU A 62 16.28 -11.15 12.56
CA LEU A 62 16.05 -10.25 11.42
C LEU A 62 15.37 -10.97 10.24
N ALA A 63 15.66 -12.26 10.05
CA ALA A 63 14.97 -13.08 9.06
C ALA A 63 13.48 -13.21 9.39
N GLU A 64 13.14 -13.48 10.65
CA GLU A 64 11.75 -13.55 11.10
C GLU A 64 11.03 -12.20 11.00
N ALA A 65 11.67 -11.12 11.46
CA ALA A 65 11.10 -9.76 11.39
C ALA A 65 10.86 -9.31 9.94
N SER A 66 11.83 -9.53 9.04
CA SER A 66 11.66 -9.22 7.62
C SER A 66 10.56 -10.08 6.97
N GLY A 67 10.48 -11.37 7.31
CA GLY A 67 9.43 -12.25 6.81
C GLY A 67 8.03 -11.92 7.34
N ALA A 68 7.93 -11.39 8.56
CA ALA A 68 6.70 -10.86 9.12
C ALA A 68 6.20 -9.64 8.35
N VAL A 69 7.08 -8.69 8.04
CA VAL A 69 6.74 -7.51 7.22
C VAL A 69 6.35 -7.94 5.80
N ALA A 70 7.14 -8.82 5.18
CA ALA A 70 6.89 -9.30 3.82
C ALA A 70 5.48 -9.88 3.62
N ARG A 71 4.97 -10.64 4.59
CA ARG A 71 3.62 -11.22 4.57
C ARG A 71 2.51 -10.18 4.69
N LEU A 72 2.78 -9.03 5.29
CA LEU A 72 1.81 -7.95 5.43
C LEU A 72 1.76 -7.03 4.20
N LEU A 73 2.82 -6.98 3.37
CA LEU A 73 2.87 -6.06 2.23
C LEU A 73 1.69 -6.22 1.25
N PRO A 74 1.27 -7.44 0.84
CA PRO A 74 0.09 -7.60 -0.02
C PRO A 74 -1.20 -7.11 0.64
N ILE A 75 -1.34 -7.30 1.96
CA ILE A 75 -2.51 -6.84 2.72
C ILE A 75 -2.54 -5.31 2.76
N VAL A 76 -1.40 -4.66 3.02
CA VAL A 76 -1.30 -3.19 2.98
C VAL A 76 -1.62 -2.67 1.58
N MET A 77 -1.19 -3.37 0.53
CA MET A 77 -1.50 -2.99 -0.85
C MET A 77 -3.01 -3.01 -1.17
N ILE A 78 -3.77 -3.94 -0.58
CA ILE A 78 -5.24 -3.93 -0.71
C ILE A 78 -5.83 -2.62 -0.17
N TYR A 79 -5.35 -2.16 1.00
CA TYR A 79 -5.77 -0.86 1.56
C TYR A 79 -5.33 0.30 0.66
N VAL A 80 -4.11 0.27 0.12
CA VAL A 80 -3.63 1.30 -0.82
C VAL A 80 -4.56 1.44 -2.01
N ILE A 81 -4.95 0.34 -2.64
CA ILE A 81 -5.83 0.34 -3.82
C ILE A 81 -7.24 0.79 -3.44
N ASN A 82 -7.85 0.17 -2.43
CA ASN A 82 -9.24 0.45 -2.05
C ASN A 82 -9.43 1.87 -1.51
N LEU A 83 -8.43 2.43 -0.82
CA LEU A 83 -8.46 3.81 -0.35
C LEU A 83 -7.99 4.80 -1.41
N GLY A 84 -7.35 4.36 -2.50
CA GLY A 84 -6.85 5.23 -3.57
C GLY A 84 -7.89 5.58 -4.62
N VAL A 85 -8.86 4.70 -4.88
CA VAL A 85 -9.93 4.96 -5.85
C VAL A 85 -10.85 6.11 -5.41
N PRO A 86 -11.38 6.15 -4.17
CA PRO A 86 -12.30 7.21 -3.76
C PRO A 86 -11.73 8.64 -3.84
N PRO A 87 -10.51 8.94 -3.35
CA PRO A 87 -9.91 10.27 -3.49
C PRO A 87 -9.80 10.71 -4.94
N LEU A 88 -9.42 9.79 -5.84
CA LEU A 88 -9.31 10.14 -7.26
C LEU A 88 -10.68 10.52 -7.85
N LEU A 89 -11.75 9.80 -7.49
CA LEU A 89 -13.10 10.09 -7.97
C LEU A 89 -13.63 11.42 -7.42
N PHE A 90 -13.43 11.70 -6.14
CA PHE A 90 -13.87 12.96 -5.54
C PHE A 90 -13.06 14.15 -6.09
N ALA A 91 -11.75 13.99 -6.28
CA ALA A 91 -10.92 14.99 -6.95
C ALA A 91 -11.38 15.27 -8.39
N GLN A 92 -11.83 14.25 -9.13
CA GLN A 92 -12.41 14.43 -10.48
C GLN A 92 -13.71 15.22 -10.44
N VAL A 93 -14.59 14.95 -9.47
CA VAL A 93 -15.86 15.67 -9.32
C VAL A 93 -15.62 17.13 -8.90
N LEU A 94 -14.69 17.38 -7.98
CA LEU A 94 -14.42 18.73 -7.44
C LEU A 94 -13.51 19.58 -8.34
N TYR A 95 -12.50 18.96 -8.95
CA TYR A 95 -11.39 19.62 -9.63
C TYR A 95 -11.14 19.07 -11.05
N GLY A 96 -12.16 18.47 -11.67
CA GLY A 96 -12.05 17.77 -12.94
C GLY A 96 -11.36 18.56 -14.06
N ARG A 97 -11.62 19.87 -14.16
CA ARG A 97 -10.95 20.75 -15.14
C ARG A 97 -9.42 20.74 -14.97
N ALA A 98 -8.94 20.83 -13.73
CA ALA A 98 -7.52 20.85 -13.45
C ALA A 98 -6.91 19.45 -13.59
N LEU A 99 -7.56 18.45 -12.98
CA LEU A 99 -7.06 17.08 -12.93
C LEU A 99 -7.04 16.44 -14.32
N TYR A 100 -8.10 16.60 -15.11
CA TYR A 100 -8.18 16.04 -16.46
C TYR A 100 -7.12 16.65 -17.38
N THR A 101 -7.04 17.99 -17.42
CA THR A 101 -6.10 18.66 -18.31
C THR A 101 -4.66 18.32 -17.95
N SER A 102 -4.29 18.34 -16.65
CA SER A 102 -2.93 17.98 -16.25
C SER A 102 -2.60 16.51 -16.57
N SER A 103 -3.55 15.59 -16.36
CA SER A 103 -3.33 14.16 -16.61
C SER A 103 -3.18 13.83 -18.08
N VAL A 104 -3.90 14.52 -18.97
CA VAL A 104 -3.76 14.34 -20.43
C VAL A 104 -2.38 14.80 -20.91
N LEU A 105 -1.84 15.89 -20.36
CA LEU A 105 -0.50 16.40 -20.73
C LEU A 105 0.64 15.43 -20.38
N VAL A 106 0.44 14.57 -19.38
CA VAL A 106 1.39 13.51 -19.01
C VAL A 106 0.79 12.12 -19.28
N GLY A 107 -0.07 12.01 -20.29
CA GLY A 107 -0.96 10.88 -20.52
C GLY A 107 -0.26 9.52 -20.55
N ALA A 108 0.91 9.42 -21.19
CA ALA A 108 1.69 8.18 -21.21
C ALA A 108 2.09 7.72 -19.80
N PHE A 109 2.59 8.64 -18.96
CA PHE A 109 2.92 8.33 -17.57
C PHE A 109 1.67 8.05 -16.73
N TRP A 110 0.59 8.80 -16.96
CA TRP A 110 -0.66 8.61 -16.22
C TRP A 110 -1.25 7.21 -16.45
N ILE A 111 -1.32 6.76 -17.72
CA ILE A 111 -1.78 5.41 -18.05
C ILE A 111 -0.78 4.33 -17.57
N SER A 112 0.53 4.63 -17.58
CA SER A 112 1.54 3.69 -17.08
C SER A 112 1.35 3.31 -15.61
N VAL A 113 0.70 4.15 -14.79
CA VAL A 113 0.43 3.87 -13.37
C VAL A 113 -0.30 2.53 -13.21
N ILE A 114 -1.24 2.19 -14.09
CA ILE A 114 -1.96 0.91 -14.03
C ILE A 114 -0.98 -0.26 -14.18
N LEU A 115 -0.09 -0.20 -15.18
CA LEU A 115 0.93 -1.22 -15.40
C LEU A 115 1.92 -1.31 -14.22
N LEU A 116 2.37 -0.16 -13.71
CA LEU A 116 3.27 -0.09 -12.56
C LEU A 116 2.61 -0.66 -11.29
N LEU A 117 1.32 -0.41 -11.06
CA LEU A 117 0.56 -0.99 -9.95
C LEU A 117 0.48 -2.51 -10.05
N MET A 118 0.23 -3.06 -11.25
CA MET A 118 0.24 -4.51 -11.48
C MET A 118 1.62 -5.12 -11.21
N ILE A 119 2.70 -4.43 -11.61
CA ILE A 119 4.07 -4.85 -11.34
C ILE A 119 4.34 -4.86 -9.84
N VAL A 120 4.06 -3.77 -9.11
CA VAL A 120 4.25 -3.72 -7.65
C VAL A 120 3.46 -4.83 -6.99
N TYR A 121 2.18 -4.96 -7.28
CA TYR A 121 1.31 -5.98 -6.71
C TYR A 121 1.91 -7.39 -6.91
N SER A 122 2.33 -7.71 -8.12
CA SER A 122 2.96 -9.00 -8.44
C SER A 122 4.26 -9.21 -7.65
N LEU A 123 5.12 -8.19 -7.56
CA LEU A 123 6.36 -8.25 -6.78
C LEU A 123 6.09 -8.48 -5.29
N LEU A 124 5.04 -7.88 -4.72
CA LEU A 124 4.69 -8.08 -3.31
C LEU A 124 4.30 -9.54 -3.03
N TYR A 125 3.55 -10.19 -3.93
CA TYR A 125 3.24 -11.62 -3.81
C TYR A 125 4.50 -12.49 -3.93
N VAL A 126 5.40 -12.16 -4.85
CA VAL A 126 6.69 -12.86 -4.95
C VAL A 126 7.51 -12.68 -3.68
N ILE A 127 7.53 -11.49 -3.08
CA ILE A 127 8.20 -11.20 -1.81
C ILE A 127 7.62 -12.04 -0.68
N ALA A 128 6.28 -12.06 -0.52
CA ALA A 128 5.61 -12.83 0.51
C ALA A 128 5.90 -14.34 0.36
N SER A 129 5.78 -14.87 -0.86
CA SER A 129 6.05 -16.27 -1.17
C SER A 129 7.51 -16.67 -0.93
N ARG A 130 8.47 -15.81 -1.27
CA ARG A 130 9.89 -16.05 -0.96
C ARG A 130 10.18 -16.01 0.53
N ALA A 131 9.56 -15.07 1.25
CA ALA A 131 9.71 -14.98 2.69
C ALA A 131 9.17 -16.24 3.40
N GLU A 132 8.07 -16.83 2.92
CA GLU A 132 7.53 -18.10 3.45
C GLU A 132 8.47 -19.28 3.22
N ARG A 133 9.16 -19.33 2.07
CA ARG A 133 10.17 -20.35 1.77
C ARG A 133 11.54 -20.10 2.42
N GLY A 134 11.69 -19.01 3.19
CA GLY A 134 13.00 -18.62 3.77
C GLY A 134 14.03 -18.15 2.73
N GLU A 135 13.58 -17.82 1.51
CA GLU A 135 14.44 -17.33 0.43
C GLU A 135 14.74 -15.83 0.59
N GLY A 136 15.91 -15.41 0.08
CA GLY A 136 16.28 -13.99 0.05
C GLY A 136 15.47 -13.22 -0.99
N TRP A 137 14.79 -12.15 -0.56
CA TRP A 137 13.92 -11.33 -1.43
C TRP A 137 14.33 -9.85 -1.50
N GLY A 138 15.37 -9.41 -0.79
CA GLY A 138 15.69 -7.98 -0.64
C GLY A 138 15.86 -7.20 -1.96
N TRP A 139 16.42 -7.80 -3.02
CA TRP A 139 16.50 -7.12 -4.34
C TRP A 139 15.14 -6.92 -5.01
N ILE A 140 14.21 -7.85 -4.78
CA ILE A 140 12.82 -7.75 -5.26
C ILE A 140 12.09 -6.67 -4.45
N GLY A 141 12.37 -6.60 -3.14
CA GLY A 141 11.90 -5.52 -2.27
C GLY A 141 12.38 -4.14 -2.73
N LEU A 142 13.65 -4.00 -3.09
CA LEU A 142 14.19 -2.77 -3.66
C LEU A 142 13.50 -2.41 -4.98
N LEU A 143 13.32 -3.37 -5.89
CA LEU A 143 12.61 -3.14 -7.14
C LEU A 143 11.17 -2.68 -6.90
N ALA A 144 10.44 -3.36 -6.02
CA ALA A 144 9.07 -2.99 -5.66
C ALA A 144 9.00 -1.58 -5.05
N PHE A 145 9.96 -1.22 -4.19
CA PHE A 145 10.09 0.13 -3.66
C PHE A 145 10.30 1.17 -4.76
N LEU A 146 11.25 0.94 -5.68
CA LEU A 146 11.54 1.88 -6.76
C LEU A 146 10.33 2.09 -7.68
N VAL A 147 9.60 1.02 -8.00
CA VAL A 147 8.38 1.11 -8.81
C VAL A 147 7.27 1.86 -8.05
N ALA A 148 7.05 1.57 -6.77
CA ALA A 148 6.06 2.30 -5.95
C ALA A 148 6.43 3.79 -5.79
N ALA A 149 7.72 4.09 -5.58
CA ALA A 149 8.22 5.44 -5.48
C ALA A 149 8.09 6.19 -6.82
N LYS A 150 8.26 5.50 -7.96
CA LYS A 150 7.98 6.07 -9.29
C LYS A 150 6.51 6.43 -9.48
N ILE A 151 5.58 5.59 -9.02
CA ILE A 151 4.15 5.92 -9.02
C ILE A 151 3.90 7.21 -8.22
N ALA A 152 4.45 7.30 -7.01
CA ALA A 152 4.34 8.51 -6.18
C ALA A 152 4.92 9.75 -6.88
N LEU A 153 5.99 9.61 -7.67
CA LEU A 153 6.58 10.70 -8.44
C LEU A 153 5.66 11.17 -9.58
N ILE A 154 5.03 10.24 -10.29
CA ILE A 154 4.05 10.55 -11.35
C ILE A 154 2.87 11.32 -10.75
N TYR A 155 2.31 10.85 -9.63
CA TYR A 155 1.22 11.56 -8.94
C TYR A 155 1.66 12.94 -8.44
N SER A 156 2.81 13.05 -7.76
CA SER A 156 3.34 14.35 -7.29
C SER A 156 3.51 15.34 -8.45
N SER A 157 4.06 14.87 -9.57
CA SER A 157 4.21 15.67 -10.79
C SER A 157 2.87 16.14 -11.34
N ASN A 158 1.87 15.24 -11.44
CA ASN A 158 0.55 15.58 -11.97
C ASN A 158 -0.19 16.57 -11.05
N MET A 159 -0.21 16.32 -9.73
CA MET A 159 -0.87 17.21 -8.77
C MET A 159 -0.22 18.59 -8.73
N THR A 160 1.09 18.68 -8.97
CA THR A 160 1.77 19.97 -9.11
C THR A 160 1.40 20.67 -10.42
N LEU A 161 1.26 19.91 -11.52
CA LEU A 161 0.85 20.45 -12.82
C LEU A 161 -0.60 20.96 -12.81
N MET A 162 -1.49 20.37 -12.00
CA MET A 162 -2.86 20.88 -11.77
C MET A 162 -2.87 22.32 -11.25
N LEU A 163 -1.86 22.70 -10.47
CA LEU A 163 -1.74 24.04 -9.86
C LEU A 163 -1.13 25.07 -10.82
N ARG A 164 -0.74 24.67 -12.03
CA ARG A 164 0.00 25.51 -12.98
C ARG A 164 -0.64 25.53 -14.37
N PRO A 165 -1.87 26.07 -14.51
CA PRO A 165 -2.54 26.16 -15.81
C PRO A 165 -1.74 26.93 -16.88
N GLN A 166 -0.89 27.87 -16.46
CA GLN A 166 -0.10 28.73 -17.35
C GLN A 166 0.89 27.98 -18.25
N VAL A 167 1.34 26.77 -17.89
CA VAL A 167 2.31 26.00 -18.69
C VAL A 167 1.65 24.98 -19.62
N TRP A 168 0.34 24.76 -19.51
CA TRP A 168 -0.34 23.67 -20.22
C TRP A 168 -0.27 23.80 -21.74
N ALA A 169 -0.52 25.00 -22.27
CA ALA A 169 -0.54 25.23 -23.72
C ALA A 169 0.86 25.06 -24.33
N GLU A 170 1.90 25.49 -23.64
CA GLU A 170 3.30 25.33 -24.07
C GLU A 170 3.69 23.85 -24.06
N MET A 171 3.40 23.15 -22.96
CA MET A 171 3.67 21.71 -22.85
C MET A 171 2.98 20.90 -23.95
N TYR A 172 1.70 21.18 -24.21
CA TYR A 172 0.94 20.47 -25.25
C TYR A 172 1.53 20.68 -26.65
N ARG A 173 1.97 21.91 -26.96
CA ARG A 173 2.60 22.22 -28.26
C ARG A 173 3.96 21.56 -28.41
N ALA A 174 4.71 21.41 -27.31
CA ALA A 174 6.03 20.79 -27.32
C ALA A 174 5.95 19.27 -27.49
N ASP A 175 5.00 18.61 -26.82
CA ASP A 175 4.80 17.16 -26.93
C ASP A 175 3.32 16.77 -26.73
N PRO A 176 2.58 16.54 -27.83
CA PRO A 176 1.19 16.07 -27.77
C PRO A 176 1.05 14.64 -27.25
N HIS A 177 2.12 13.83 -27.25
CA HIS A 177 2.07 12.43 -26.81
C HIS A 177 2.21 12.28 -25.29
N GLY A 178 2.59 13.35 -24.57
CA GLY A 178 2.69 13.37 -23.11
C GLY A 178 3.79 12.45 -22.57
N LEU A 179 4.90 12.33 -23.30
CA LEU A 179 6.11 11.60 -22.92
C LEU A 179 7.05 12.44 -22.05
N HIS A 180 6.77 13.73 -21.87
CA HIS A 180 7.51 14.62 -20.99
C HIS A 180 6.81 14.76 -19.63
N MET A 181 7.52 14.41 -18.56
CA MET A 181 7.07 14.68 -17.19
C MET A 181 7.29 16.18 -16.88
N ASN A 182 6.42 16.79 -16.05
CA ASN A 182 6.39 18.24 -15.74
C ASN A 182 7.80 18.88 -15.69
N PRO A 183 8.26 19.52 -16.78
CA PRO A 183 9.61 19.99 -16.88
C PRO A 183 9.76 21.30 -16.11
N GLY A 184 10.61 21.30 -15.08
CA GLY A 184 11.11 22.53 -14.46
C GLY A 184 10.30 23.08 -13.28
N ASP A 185 9.41 22.31 -12.66
CA ASP A 185 8.88 22.69 -11.35
C ASP A 185 9.83 22.27 -10.20
N PRO A 186 10.47 23.23 -9.49
CA PRO A 186 11.40 22.90 -8.41
C PRO A 186 10.70 22.28 -7.20
N THR A 187 9.37 22.34 -7.10
CA THR A 187 8.61 21.82 -5.96
C THR A 187 8.24 20.34 -6.06
N VAL A 188 8.32 19.73 -7.26
CA VAL A 188 7.99 18.30 -7.46
C VAL A 188 8.89 17.40 -6.63
N TRP A 189 10.20 17.67 -6.64
CA TRP A 189 11.19 16.89 -5.91
C TRP A 189 11.03 17.00 -4.39
N PRO A 190 10.92 18.20 -3.78
CA PRO A 190 10.60 18.35 -2.36
C PRO A 190 9.31 17.65 -1.94
N ARG A 191 8.22 17.78 -2.73
CA ARG A 191 6.93 17.13 -2.42
C ARG A 191 7.05 15.61 -2.42
N TRP A 192 7.73 15.07 -3.43
CA TRP A 192 7.97 13.63 -3.53
C TRP A 192 8.88 13.13 -2.40
N LEU A 193 9.99 13.82 -2.11
CA LEU A 193 10.88 13.47 -1.01
C LEU A 193 10.18 13.53 0.34
N TYR A 194 9.35 14.55 0.58
CA TYR A 194 8.56 14.66 1.81
C TYR A 194 7.65 13.44 2.00
N MET A 195 6.98 12.98 0.92
CA MET A 195 6.14 11.77 0.96
C MET A 195 6.96 10.50 1.26
N VAL A 196 8.11 10.33 0.59
CA VAL A 196 8.95 9.13 0.78
C VAL A 196 9.61 9.13 2.15
N VAL A 197 10.16 10.26 2.61
CA VAL A 197 10.80 10.38 3.93
C VAL A 197 9.78 10.29 5.04
N GLY A 198 8.60 10.92 4.88
CA GLY A 198 7.49 10.85 5.83
C GLY A 198 7.03 9.42 6.11
N SER A 199 7.18 8.52 5.12
CA SER A 199 6.86 7.10 5.28
C SER A 199 7.64 6.42 6.42
N VAL A 200 8.87 6.86 6.71
CA VAL A 200 9.67 6.30 7.79
C VAL A 200 8.99 6.51 9.15
N THR A 201 8.42 7.70 9.38
CA THR A 201 7.71 8.02 10.62
C THR A 201 6.44 7.20 10.78
N VAL A 202 5.58 7.19 9.75
CA VAL A 202 4.30 6.46 9.79
C VAL A 202 4.51 4.96 9.87
N GLY A 203 5.47 4.41 9.13
CA GLY A 203 5.79 2.99 9.22
C GLY A 203 6.52 2.60 10.50
N GLY A 204 7.31 3.50 11.10
CA GLY A 204 7.83 3.30 12.46
C GLY A 204 6.71 3.14 13.47
N ALA A 205 5.70 4.01 13.43
CA ALA A 205 4.49 3.87 14.25
C ALA A 205 3.73 2.57 13.94
N GLY A 206 3.57 2.22 12.65
CA GLY A 206 2.95 0.97 12.23
C GLY A 206 3.65 -0.29 12.75
N LEU A 207 4.99 -0.31 12.75
CA LEU A 207 5.79 -1.40 13.29
C LEU A 207 5.71 -1.48 14.82
N LEU A 208 5.68 -0.33 15.52
CA LEU A 208 5.45 -0.29 16.96
C LEU A 208 4.08 -0.88 17.32
N LEU A 209 3.02 -0.47 16.61
CA LEU A 209 1.68 -1.01 16.80
C LEU A 209 1.64 -2.51 16.53
N LEU A 210 2.28 -2.98 15.45
CA LEU A 210 2.39 -4.41 15.15
C LEU A 210 3.11 -5.19 16.27
N SER A 211 4.18 -4.62 16.84
CA SER A 211 4.90 -5.24 17.94
C SER A 211 4.06 -5.33 19.21
N LEU A 212 3.33 -4.26 19.55
CA LEU A 212 2.44 -4.23 20.71
C LEU A 212 1.29 -5.23 20.55
N SER A 213 0.64 -5.27 19.39
CA SER A 213 -0.45 -6.22 19.11
C SER A 213 0.00 -7.67 19.23
N ARG A 214 1.25 -7.99 18.82
CA ARG A 214 1.82 -9.33 18.98
C ARG A 214 2.10 -9.67 20.44
N ARG A 215 2.66 -8.74 21.21
CA ARG A 215 2.91 -8.94 22.65
C ARG A 215 1.62 -9.20 23.43
N MET A 216 0.57 -8.42 23.16
CA MET A 216 -0.74 -8.63 23.81
C MET A 216 -1.35 -9.99 23.43
N GLY A 217 -1.18 -10.44 22.19
CA GLY A 217 -1.61 -11.76 21.75
C GLY A 217 -0.91 -12.90 22.51
N GLU A 218 0.41 -12.82 22.68
CA GLU A 218 1.17 -13.80 23.47
C GLU A 218 0.74 -13.82 24.94
N GLU A 219 0.58 -12.66 25.56
CA GLU A 219 0.13 -12.54 26.96
C GLU A 219 -1.28 -13.11 27.17
N THR A 220 -2.18 -12.90 26.20
CA THR A 220 -3.56 -13.42 26.26
C THR A 220 -3.60 -14.94 26.14
N VAL A 221 -2.76 -15.53 25.27
CA VAL A 221 -2.63 -16.99 25.15
C VAL A 221 -2.09 -17.61 26.43
N HIS A 222 -1.15 -16.96 27.11
CA HIS A 222 -0.60 -17.45 28.38
C HIS A 222 -1.57 -17.29 29.57
N THR A 223 -2.48 -16.31 29.51
CA THR A 223 -3.43 -16.02 30.61
C THR A 223 -4.74 -16.84 30.50
N GLY A 224 -4.92 -17.63 29.43
CA GLY A 224 -6.05 -18.55 29.29
C GLY A 224 -7.43 -17.90 29.18
N MET A 225 -7.48 -16.60 28.83
CA MET A 225 -8.75 -15.90 28.64
C MET A 225 -9.35 -16.28 27.27
N PRO A 226 -10.64 -16.65 27.19
CA PRO A 226 -11.29 -16.92 25.92
C PRO A 226 -11.47 -15.60 25.16
N VAL A 227 -10.73 -15.44 24.06
CA VAL A 227 -10.91 -14.32 23.12
C VAL A 227 -12.11 -14.65 22.23
N PHE A 228 -13.12 -13.78 22.26
CA PHE A 228 -14.21 -13.80 21.28
C PHE A 228 -13.63 -13.52 19.89
N GLU A 229 -13.48 -14.58 19.09
CA GLU A 229 -13.03 -14.52 17.69
C GLU A 229 -14.06 -13.84 16.80
N HIS A 230 -14.01 -12.51 16.72
CA HIS A 230 -14.56 -11.78 15.58
C HIS A 230 -13.52 -10.76 15.09
N GLY A 231 -12.62 -11.20 14.19
CA GLY A 231 -11.71 -10.28 13.50
C GLY A 231 -10.43 -10.89 12.94
N VAL A 232 -10.55 -11.59 11.80
CA VAL A 232 -9.55 -11.64 10.70
C VAL A 232 -8.07 -11.75 11.11
N PHE A 233 -7.66 -12.78 11.84
CA PHE A 233 -6.24 -13.20 11.92
C PHE A 233 -6.13 -14.70 12.21
N SER A 234 -6.78 -15.54 11.40
CA SER A 234 -6.44 -16.95 11.36
C SER A 234 -5.23 -17.14 10.45
N ASN A 235 -4.03 -17.07 11.03
CA ASN A 235 -2.86 -17.67 10.39
C ASN A 235 -2.43 -18.82 11.30
N GLN A 236 -2.92 -20.00 10.94
CA GLN A 236 -2.76 -21.26 11.62
C GLN A 236 -1.28 -21.69 11.55
N VAL A 237 -0.45 -21.15 12.46
CA VAL A 237 0.85 -21.74 12.77
C VAL A 237 0.59 -22.93 13.67
N ILE A 238 0.33 -24.08 13.06
CA ILE A 238 0.26 -25.37 13.75
C ILE A 238 1.67 -25.68 14.26
N ARG A 239 1.94 -25.32 15.51
CA ARG A 239 3.13 -25.73 16.23
C ARG A 239 2.90 -27.16 16.71
N CYS A 240 3.45 -28.15 16.00
CA CYS A 240 3.50 -29.52 16.50
C CYS A 240 4.28 -29.55 17.82
N SER A 241 3.55 -29.62 18.95
CA SER A 241 4.11 -29.89 20.26
C SER A 241 4.16 -31.40 20.47
N THR A 242 5.38 -31.94 20.52
CA THR A 242 5.66 -33.31 20.92
C THR A 242 5.51 -33.44 22.44
N ARG A 243 4.35 -33.89 22.93
CA ARG A 243 4.26 -34.64 24.22
C ARG A 243 3.18 -35.73 24.17
N PRO A 244 3.43 -36.89 24.81
CA PRO A 244 2.64 -38.09 24.60
C PRO A 244 1.45 -38.18 25.56
N ASN A 245 0.37 -38.79 25.04
CA ASN A 245 -0.58 -39.65 25.74
C ASN A 245 -1.56 -39.01 26.75
N VAL A 246 -2.77 -38.64 26.29
CA VAL A 246 -4.01 -38.77 27.07
C VAL A 246 -5.16 -39.17 26.13
N SER A 247 -5.91 -40.19 26.52
CA SER A 247 -6.95 -40.91 25.79
C SER A 247 -8.21 -40.08 25.49
N VAL A 248 -8.70 -40.17 24.25
CA VAL A 248 -9.98 -39.62 23.79
C VAL A 248 -11.09 -40.67 23.96
N THR A 249 -12.08 -40.40 24.80
CA THR A 249 -13.38 -41.10 24.77
C THR A 249 -14.40 -40.29 23.97
N ARG A 250 -15.07 -41.02 23.07
CA ARG A 250 -15.97 -40.58 22.00
C ARG A 250 -17.38 -40.25 22.51
N ALA A 251 -17.96 -39.15 22.02
CA ALA A 251 -19.40 -39.03 21.78
C ALA A 251 -19.67 -38.02 20.64
N SER A 252 -20.20 -38.52 19.52
CA SER A 252 -20.86 -37.78 18.43
C SER A 252 -22.38 -37.97 18.58
N PRO A 253 -23.29 -37.47 17.70
CA PRO A 253 -23.15 -36.67 16.46
C PRO A 253 -23.99 -35.36 16.53
N SER A 254 -23.88 -34.34 15.69
CA SER A 254 -23.86 -34.29 14.22
C SER A 254 -23.48 -32.88 13.75
N TRP A 255 -22.76 -32.80 12.63
CA TRP A 255 -22.74 -31.78 11.55
C TRP A 255 -21.32 -31.78 10.97
N SER A 256 -21.20 -32.42 9.81
CA SER A 256 -19.95 -32.74 9.14
C SER A 256 -19.20 -31.48 8.69
N VAL A 257 -18.05 -31.23 9.29
CA VAL A 257 -16.96 -30.50 8.65
C VAL A 257 -15.96 -31.54 8.20
N VAL A 258 -15.70 -31.60 6.89
CA VAL A 258 -14.67 -32.43 6.28
C VAL A 258 -13.33 -31.99 6.87
N SER A 259 -12.84 -32.74 7.85
CA SER A 259 -11.49 -32.60 8.36
C SER A 259 -10.53 -33.20 7.33
N LEU A 260 -9.85 -32.37 6.54
CA LEU A 260 -8.65 -32.80 5.85
C LEU A 260 -7.58 -33.09 6.92
N ALA A 261 -7.50 -34.36 7.32
CA ALA A 261 -6.37 -34.87 8.06
C ALA A 261 -5.17 -34.92 7.10
N THR A 262 -4.30 -33.91 7.16
CA THR A 262 -2.98 -34.01 6.55
C THR A 262 -2.16 -34.99 7.41
N ILE A 263 -2.01 -36.20 6.90
CA ILE A 263 -1.11 -37.22 7.44
C ILE A 263 0.32 -36.66 7.35
N CYS A 264 0.97 -36.45 8.49
CA CYS A 264 2.42 -36.28 8.51
C CYS A 264 3.07 -37.60 8.03
N PRO A 265 3.92 -37.60 7.00
CA PRO A 265 4.74 -38.75 6.71
C PRO A 265 5.74 -38.92 7.87
N GLY A 266 5.61 -40.03 8.59
CA GLY A 266 6.58 -40.47 9.60
C GLY A 266 7.62 -41.40 8.97
N THR A 267 8.85 -41.26 9.48
CA THR A 267 10.10 -42.01 9.21
C THR A 267 10.70 -41.88 7.81
#